data_AF-A0A4C2EQQ0-F1
#
_entry.id   AF-A0A4C2EQQ0-F1
#
_cell.length_a   1.000
_cell.length_b   1.000
_cell.length_c   1.000
_cell.angle_alpha   90.00
_cell.angle_beta   90.00
_cell.angle_gamma   90.00
#
_symmetry.space_group_name_H-M   'P 1'
#
loop_
_entity.id
_entity.type
_entity.pdbx_description
1 polymer ?
#
loop_
_entity_poly.entity_id
_entity_poly.type
_entity_poly.pdbx_seq_one_letter_code
_entity_poly.pdbx_strand_id
1 'polypeptide(L)'
;MYADDVDFYSLSQTKQRRLVHNKRVATTDQLLNELPKGNPAVRIFERSLDQLVLDQLEQGQYTIEELANHFSVQPADVRRILHKYRRRGSDDFTNENFKLNLLEERHGVIRGVDSDGRSLYYTLQTIPFFARVVDPTLMFSLLGLDEYVDTLPHIAEHIPGGKVTELDEDYAFVIGEYWNIDPEEVFEYLTEFDRAYVDTSLLPLPYIEDDDHYERVSRRFRQVEGVYRMFRGTSDHIQEVGEEFIGRIEQNQAGIATYQVMSIDFADFEWYVDQSGDYVLHNEISDWVEQIARSLHPDEPTKDIDDSTEDTEINLRDEIQLILSEKHRTPAEIYEELPRDIQLGTDKSEVKAVLERLANTGVISKKNEKSTFHYFQRQGKTWE
;
A
#
# COMPACT_ATOMS: atom_id res chain seq x y z
N MET A 1 -5.03 21.46 19.11
CA MET A 1 -5.69 22.30 20.15
C MET A 1 -6.44 21.35 21.07
N TYR A 2 -5.96 21.10 22.29
CA TYR A 2 -6.51 20.04 23.16
C TYR A 2 -7.84 20.45 23.80
N ALA A 3 -8.85 19.57 23.76
CA ALA A 3 -10.11 19.77 24.49
C ALA A 3 -9.96 19.29 25.95
N ASP A 4 -10.45 20.09 26.89
CA ASP A 4 -10.30 19.95 28.36
C ASP A 4 -11.07 18.75 28.96
N ASP A 5 -10.59 18.26 30.13
CA ASP A 5 -11.16 17.17 30.94
C ASP A 5 -12.68 17.28 31.21
N VAL A 6 -13.21 18.51 31.26
CA VAL A 6 -14.63 18.82 31.53
C VAL A 6 -15.54 18.33 30.39
N ASP A 7 -14.99 18.21 29.18
CA ASP A 7 -15.72 17.76 28.00
C ASP A 7 -15.84 16.24 27.91
N PHE A 8 -14.94 15.43 28.50
CA PHE A 8 -15.07 13.98 28.38
C PHE A 8 -16.24 13.42 29.21
N TYR A 9 -16.30 13.77 30.50
CA TYR A 9 -17.28 13.21 31.43
C TYR A 9 -18.68 13.79 31.27
N SER A 10 -18.83 14.92 30.58
CA SER A 10 -20.12 15.50 30.20
C SER A 10 -20.76 14.82 28.98
N LEU A 11 -19.99 14.06 28.20
CA LEU A 11 -20.50 13.28 27.07
C LEU A 11 -21.32 12.08 27.53
N SER A 12 -22.24 11.63 26.67
CA SER A 12 -22.94 10.36 26.91
C SER A 12 -21.97 9.19 26.95
N GLN A 13 -22.30 8.16 27.73
CA GLN A 13 -21.46 6.97 27.88
C GLN A 13 -21.11 6.30 26.53
N THR A 14 -22.04 6.33 25.57
CA THR A 14 -21.80 5.84 24.20
C THR A 14 -20.70 6.62 23.48
N LYS A 15 -20.72 7.96 23.60
CA LYS A 15 -19.68 8.82 23.00
C LYS A 15 -18.33 8.62 23.68
N GLN A 16 -18.30 8.52 25.00
CA GLN A 16 -17.08 8.21 25.75
C GLN A 16 -16.47 6.86 25.33
N ARG A 17 -17.30 5.80 25.26
CA ARG A 17 -16.85 4.48 24.77
C ARG A 17 -16.30 4.53 23.37
N ARG A 18 -16.92 5.29 22.46
CA ARG A 18 -16.44 5.47 21.09
C ARG A 18 -15.06 6.13 21.05
N LEU A 19 -14.82 7.16 21.85
CA LEU A 19 -13.52 7.83 21.94
C LEU A 19 -12.43 6.88 22.47
N VAL A 20 -12.72 6.13 23.55
CA VAL A 20 -11.80 5.15 24.12
C VAL A 20 -11.51 4.01 23.13
N HIS A 21 -12.54 3.45 22.51
CA HIS A 21 -12.41 2.41 21.49
C HIS A 21 -11.52 2.87 20.34
N ASN A 22 -11.70 4.11 19.89
CA ASN A 22 -10.91 4.70 18.81
C ASN A 22 -9.51 5.16 19.25
N LYS A 23 -9.04 4.78 20.45
CA LYS A 23 -7.71 5.11 20.97
C LYS A 23 -7.46 6.63 21.01
N ARG A 24 -8.49 7.40 21.36
CA ARG A 24 -8.44 8.87 21.41
C ARG A 24 -8.38 9.44 22.83
N VAL A 25 -8.34 8.62 23.87
CA VAL A 25 -8.40 9.10 25.25
C VAL A 25 -7.25 8.52 26.04
N ALA A 26 -6.51 9.38 26.74
CA ALA A 26 -5.44 9.00 27.63
C ALA A 26 -5.58 9.69 28.98
N THR A 27 -5.17 9.04 30.05
CA THR A 27 -4.84 9.73 31.31
C THR A 27 -3.42 10.29 31.22
N THR A 28 -2.94 10.93 32.30
CA THR A 28 -1.55 11.38 32.42
C THR A 28 -0.54 10.28 32.08
N ASP A 29 -0.88 9.03 32.39
CA ASP A 29 0.07 7.92 32.39
C ASP A 29 -0.29 6.78 31.46
N GLN A 30 -1.44 6.75 30.76
CA GLN A 30 -1.75 5.64 29.85
C GLN A 30 -2.84 5.97 28.84
N LEU A 31 -2.76 5.33 27.67
CA LEU A 31 -3.90 5.26 26.75
C LEU A 31 -5.01 4.39 27.36
N LEU A 32 -6.25 4.88 27.32
CA LEU A 32 -7.39 4.14 27.87
C LEU A 32 -7.84 3.04 26.91
N ASN A 33 -8.04 1.84 27.46
CA ASN A 33 -8.65 0.71 26.76
C ASN A 33 -10.11 0.48 27.15
N GLU A 34 -10.52 0.98 28.31
CA GLU A 34 -11.87 0.91 28.85
C GLU A 34 -12.23 2.22 29.53
N LEU A 35 -13.51 2.42 29.85
CA LEU A 35 -13.93 3.58 30.63
C LEU A 35 -13.28 3.51 32.02
N PRO A 36 -12.66 4.61 32.50
CA PRO A 36 -12.00 4.61 33.78
C PRO A 36 -13.01 4.47 34.92
N LYS A 37 -12.60 3.82 36.01
CA LYS A 37 -13.39 3.81 37.25
C LYS A 37 -13.21 5.18 37.93
N GLY A 38 -14.32 5.90 38.12
CA GLY A 38 -14.29 7.27 38.63
C GLY A 38 -13.98 8.30 37.53
N ASN A 39 -13.55 9.50 37.94
CA ASN A 39 -13.31 10.64 37.03
C ASN A 39 -11.86 11.15 37.12
N PRO A 40 -10.84 10.35 36.75
CA PRO A 40 -9.47 10.85 36.62
C PRO A 40 -9.38 11.97 35.56
N ALA A 41 -8.35 12.81 35.61
CA ALA A 41 -8.04 13.73 34.51
C ALA A 41 -7.76 12.94 33.21
N VAL A 42 -8.33 13.38 32.09
CA VAL A 42 -8.29 12.67 30.81
C VAL A 42 -8.14 13.64 29.64
N ARG A 43 -7.10 13.42 28.84
CA ARG A 43 -6.89 14.12 27.58
C ARG A 43 -7.62 13.40 26.45
N ILE A 44 -8.30 14.17 25.60
CA ILE A 44 -8.86 13.67 24.34
C ILE A 44 -7.98 14.16 23.17
N PHE A 45 -7.54 13.22 22.34
CA PHE A 45 -6.84 13.48 21.09
C PHE A 45 -7.82 13.79 19.95
N GLU A 46 -7.41 14.67 19.03
CA GLU A 46 -8.20 15.02 17.83
C GLU A 46 -8.37 13.84 16.87
N ARG A 47 -7.35 12.96 16.79
CA ARG A 47 -7.32 11.71 16.03
C ARG A 47 -6.92 10.55 16.95
N SER A 48 -6.94 9.31 16.44
CA SER A 48 -6.40 8.18 17.20
C SER A 48 -4.91 8.38 17.47
N LEU A 49 -4.41 7.84 18.58
CA LEU A 49 -2.98 7.88 18.87
C LEU A 49 -2.15 7.27 17.73
N ASP A 50 -2.63 6.18 17.13
CA ASP A 50 -2.03 5.57 15.94
C ASP A 50 -1.77 6.60 14.83
N GLN A 51 -2.80 7.34 14.42
CA GLN A 51 -2.69 8.33 13.35
C GLN A 51 -1.77 9.50 13.72
N LEU A 52 -1.81 9.95 14.99
CA LEU A 52 -0.92 11.00 15.47
C LEU A 52 0.55 10.57 15.50
N VAL A 53 0.83 9.33 15.89
CA VAL A 53 2.19 8.76 15.86
C VAL A 53 2.69 8.67 14.42
N LEU A 54 1.86 8.21 13.48
CA LEU A 54 2.23 8.15 12.07
C LEU A 54 2.45 9.56 11.48
N ASP A 55 1.57 10.52 11.77
CA ASP A 55 1.71 11.93 11.37
C ASP A 55 3.04 12.53 11.90
N GLN A 56 3.45 12.16 13.12
CA GLN A 56 4.72 12.62 13.68
C GLN A 56 5.92 11.98 12.99
N LEU A 57 5.86 10.67 12.68
CA LEU A 57 6.93 9.93 12.01
C LEU A 57 7.15 10.38 10.56
N GLU A 58 6.15 10.97 9.91
CA GLU A 58 6.30 11.63 8.60
C GLU A 58 7.14 12.90 8.66
N GLN A 59 7.17 13.56 9.82
CA GLN A 59 7.87 14.85 10.00
C GLN A 59 9.33 14.69 10.42
N GLY A 60 9.78 13.48 10.76
CA GLY A 60 11.15 13.28 11.24
C GLY A 60 11.42 11.91 11.83
N GLN A 61 12.49 11.84 12.62
CA GLN A 61 12.99 10.61 13.23
C GLN A 61 12.85 10.68 14.73
N TYR A 62 12.30 9.64 15.35
CA TYR A 62 11.99 9.64 16.78
C TYR A 62 12.23 8.27 17.40
N THR A 63 12.69 8.26 18.64
CA THR A 63 12.66 7.09 19.51
C THR A 63 11.25 6.85 20.07
N ILE A 64 11.02 5.65 20.61
CA ILE A 64 9.77 5.32 21.31
C ILE A 64 9.56 6.28 22.49
N GLU A 65 10.62 6.60 23.22
CA GLU A 65 10.62 7.47 24.39
C GLU A 65 10.26 8.92 24.02
N GLU A 66 10.80 9.45 22.92
CA GLU A 66 10.48 10.80 22.44
C GLU A 66 9.01 10.90 22.03
N LEU A 67 8.48 9.92 21.29
CA LEU A 67 7.07 9.88 20.91
C LEU A 67 6.16 9.74 22.13
N ALA A 68 6.52 8.86 23.07
CA ALA A 68 5.76 8.64 24.30
C ALA A 68 5.70 9.92 25.15
N ASN A 69 6.80 10.64 25.27
CA ASN A 69 6.86 11.93 25.96
C ASN A 69 6.04 12.99 25.22
N HIS A 70 6.19 13.10 23.90
CA HIS A 70 5.47 14.07 23.07
C HIS A 70 3.95 13.92 23.21
N PHE A 71 3.45 12.68 23.18
CA PHE A 71 2.02 12.39 23.34
C PHE A 71 1.59 12.18 24.79
N SER A 72 2.52 12.24 25.75
CA SER A 72 2.31 11.94 27.18
C SER A 72 1.53 10.64 27.41
N VAL A 73 2.09 9.53 26.90
CA VAL A 73 1.58 8.15 27.02
C VAL A 73 2.73 7.21 27.39
N GLN A 74 2.44 5.93 27.66
CA GLN A 74 3.52 4.97 27.96
C GLN A 74 4.32 4.61 26.70
N PRO A 75 5.63 4.36 26.83
CA PRO A 75 6.45 3.76 25.77
C PRO A 75 5.84 2.46 25.20
N ALA A 76 5.15 1.68 26.04
CA ALA A 76 4.48 0.45 25.61
C ALA A 76 3.32 0.71 24.61
N ASP A 77 2.61 1.84 24.72
CA ASP A 77 1.54 2.19 23.80
C ASP A 77 2.09 2.54 22.42
N VAL A 78 3.17 3.31 22.36
CA VAL A 78 3.88 3.64 21.12
C VAL A 78 4.50 2.38 20.51
N ARG A 79 5.18 1.54 21.30
CA ARG A 79 5.76 0.28 20.82
C ARG A 79 4.72 -0.61 20.15
N ARG A 80 3.52 -0.73 20.73
CA ARG A 80 2.42 -1.51 20.15
C ARG A 80 1.97 -0.94 18.80
N ILE A 81 1.92 0.38 18.65
CA ILE A 81 1.60 1.05 17.37
C ILE A 81 2.69 0.75 16.34
N LEU A 82 3.97 0.92 16.68
CA LEU A 82 5.07 0.63 15.76
C LEU A 82 5.10 -0.84 15.34
N HIS A 83 4.90 -1.77 16.27
CA HIS A 83 4.85 -3.20 15.97
C HIS A 83 3.67 -3.56 15.07
N LYS A 84 2.49 -2.95 15.33
CA LYS A 84 1.29 -3.12 14.51
C LYS A 84 1.53 -2.77 13.03
N TYR A 85 2.31 -1.72 12.76
CA TYR A 85 2.49 -1.17 11.41
C TYR A 85 3.83 -1.51 10.73
N ARG A 86 4.75 -2.22 11.40
CA ARG A 86 6.10 -2.53 10.90
C ARG A 86 6.38 -4.03 10.69
N ARG A 87 5.41 -4.91 10.99
CA ARG A 87 5.49 -6.38 10.82
C ARG A 87 6.78 -7.02 11.41
N ARG A 88 6.94 -7.05 12.74
CA ARG A 88 8.13 -7.70 13.38
C ARG A 88 7.83 -8.35 14.73
N GLY A 89 7.05 -9.43 14.74
CA GLY A 89 6.85 -10.30 15.90
C GLY A 89 6.84 -11.77 15.49
N SER A 90 7.55 -12.63 16.22
CA SER A 90 7.58 -14.09 15.98
C SER A 90 6.24 -14.79 16.19
N ASP A 91 5.29 -14.14 16.86
CA ASP A 91 4.00 -14.72 17.26
C ASP A 91 2.82 -14.18 16.41
N ASP A 92 3.07 -13.23 15.50
CA ASP A 92 2.02 -12.45 14.83
C ASP A 92 1.74 -12.88 13.38
N PHE A 93 2.50 -13.84 12.82
CA PHE A 93 2.33 -14.33 11.45
C PHE A 93 1.07 -15.21 11.25
N THR A 94 0.38 -15.59 12.33
CA THR A 94 -0.85 -16.42 12.25
C THR A 94 -2.15 -15.62 12.22
N ASN A 95 -2.09 -14.29 12.22
CA ASN A 95 -3.29 -13.44 12.31
C ASN A 95 -3.74 -12.96 10.94
N GLU A 96 -4.82 -13.56 10.41
CA GLU A 96 -5.42 -13.27 9.09
C GLU A 96 -5.77 -11.77 8.85
N ASN A 97 -5.78 -10.92 9.89
CA ASN A 97 -6.07 -9.48 9.80
C ASN A 97 -4.83 -8.58 9.66
N PHE A 98 -3.61 -9.13 9.61
CA PHE A 98 -2.34 -8.41 9.65
C PHE A 98 -1.59 -8.57 8.32
N LYS A 99 -1.80 -7.66 7.36
CA LYS A 99 -1.38 -7.96 5.98
C LYS A 99 -0.43 -7.01 5.25
N LEU A 100 -0.05 -5.82 5.74
CA LEU A 100 0.81 -4.95 4.90
C LEU A 100 1.87 -4.17 5.69
N ASN A 101 3.13 -4.27 5.26
CA ASN A 101 4.22 -3.38 5.65
C ASN A 101 4.02 -1.96 5.11
N LEU A 102 3.36 -1.85 3.96
CA LEU A 102 2.98 -0.60 3.32
C LEU A 102 1.72 -0.02 3.97
N LEU A 103 1.84 1.21 4.47
CA LEU A 103 0.71 2.02 4.88
C LEU A 103 0.09 2.66 3.64
N GLU A 104 -0.88 1.98 3.02
CA GLU A 104 -1.49 2.40 1.75
C GLU A 104 -1.94 3.87 1.76
N GLU A 105 -2.62 4.32 2.84
CA GLU A 105 -3.09 5.70 2.99
C GLU A 105 -1.95 6.76 3.02
N ARG A 106 -0.72 6.32 3.30
CA ARG A 106 0.47 7.18 3.44
C ARG A 106 1.53 6.89 2.39
N HIS A 107 1.33 5.88 1.56
CA HIS A 107 2.27 5.41 0.56
C HIS A 107 3.68 5.24 1.14
N GLY A 108 3.79 4.62 2.33
CA GLY A 108 5.05 4.56 3.05
C GLY A 108 5.14 3.45 4.09
N VAL A 109 6.34 3.28 4.63
CA VAL A 109 6.71 2.19 5.52
C VAL A 109 7.45 2.73 6.73
N ILE A 110 7.28 2.11 7.90
CA ILE A 110 8.02 2.50 9.10
C ILE A 110 9.42 1.87 9.06
N ARG A 111 10.46 2.69 9.04
CA ARG A 111 11.86 2.24 9.00
C ARG A 111 12.60 2.62 10.27
N GLY A 112 13.49 1.73 10.70
CA GLY A 112 14.52 2.05 11.68
C GLY A 112 15.73 2.63 10.94
N VAL A 113 16.08 3.88 11.22
CA VAL A 113 17.02 4.67 10.39
C VAL A 113 18.30 5.09 11.11
N ASP A 114 18.33 5.03 12.43
CA ASP A 114 19.54 5.24 13.22
C ASP A 114 19.45 4.50 14.56
N SER A 115 20.59 4.24 15.19
CA SER A 115 20.67 3.77 16.57
C SER A 115 21.88 4.36 17.29
N ASP A 116 21.65 4.85 18.50
CA ASP A 116 22.73 5.26 19.41
C ASP A 116 23.31 4.08 20.22
N GLY A 117 22.92 2.84 19.86
CA GLY A 117 23.27 1.60 20.55
C GLY A 117 22.37 1.24 21.74
N ARG A 118 21.57 2.18 22.26
CA ARG A 118 20.60 1.93 23.36
C ARG A 118 19.16 2.01 22.88
N SER A 119 18.90 2.85 21.89
CA SER A 119 17.59 3.09 21.30
C SER A 119 17.66 3.05 19.78
N LEU A 120 16.52 2.73 19.16
CA LEU A 120 16.33 2.76 17.71
C LEU A 120 15.47 3.99 17.35
N TYR A 121 15.90 4.75 16.35
CA TYR A 121 15.14 5.84 15.78
C TYR A 121 14.26 5.34 14.63
N TYR A 122 12.99 5.73 14.66
CA TYR A 122 11.98 5.35 13.69
C TYR A 122 11.54 6.56 12.87
N THR A 123 11.19 6.32 11.61
CA THR A 123 10.59 7.33 10.72
C THR A 123 9.65 6.65 9.73
N LEU A 124 8.73 7.40 9.12
CA LEU A 124 7.88 6.93 8.05
C LEU A 124 8.51 7.30 6.71
N GLN A 125 9.04 6.31 6.00
CA GLN A 125 9.62 6.49 4.67
C GLN A 125 8.52 6.32 3.62
N THR A 126 8.10 7.44 3.04
CA THR A 126 7.20 7.45 1.89
C THR A 126 7.94 7.04 0.62
N ILE A 127 7.23 6.40 -0.31
CA ILE A 127 7.68 6.09 -1.67
C ILE A 127 8.11 7.41 -2.34
N PRO A 128 9.37 7.55 -2.79
CA PRO A 128 9.88 8.75 -3.46
C PRO A 128 9.13 9.08 -4.74
N PHE A 129 9.10 10.36 -5.09
CA PHE A 129 8.47 10.82 -6.33
C PHE A 129 8.98 10.09 -7.57
N PHE A 130 10.31 9.90 -7.68
CA PHE A 130 10.92 9.09 -8.74
C PHE A 130 10.26 7.71 -8.86
N ALA A 131 10.17 6.94 -7.78
CA ALA A 131 9.55 5.63 -7.80
C ALA A 131 8.05 5.71 -8.13
N ARG A 132 7.34 6.74 -7.66
CA ARG A 132 5.92 6.91 -8.03
C ARG A 132 5.74 7.07 -9.54
N VAL A 133 6.65 7.80 -10.19
CA VAL A 133 6.55 8.11 -11.62
C VAL A 133 7.17 7.03 -12.49
N VAL A 134 8.37 6.56 -12.18
CA VAL A 134 9.18 5.72 -13.08
C VAL A 134 9.11 4.23 -12.71
N ASP A 135 8.96 3.91 -11.42
CA ASP A 135 8.95 2.52 -10.95
C ASP A 135 7.81 2.30 -9.93
N PRO A 136 6.55 2.44 -10.36
CA PRO A 136 5.41 2.46 -9.45
C PRO A 136 5.21 1.12 -8.73
N THR A 137 5.75 0.03 -9.26
CA THR A 137 5.73 -1.31 -8.67
C THR A 137 6.86 -1.56 -7.68
N LEU A 138 7.89 -0.69 -7.68
CA LEU A 138 9.12 -0.76 -6.86
C LEU A 138 10.06 -1.92 -7.21
N MET A 139 9.79 -2.70 -8.24
CA MET A 139 10.56 -3.93 -8.45
C MET A 139 11.93 -3.63 -9.05
N PHE A 140 12.04 -2.63 -9.93
CA PHE A 140 13.34 -2.22 -10.47
C PHE A 140 14.20 -1.64 -9.34
N SER A 141 13.63 -0.74 -8.54
CA SER A 141 14.31 -0.06 -7.43
C SER A 141 14.71 -0.98 -6.29
N LEU A 142 13.88 -1.98 -5.97
CA LEU A 142 14.04 -2.76 -4.74
C LEU A 142 14.51 -4.20 -4.97
N LEU A 143 14.15 -4.81 -6.10
CA LEU A 143 14.48 -6.21 -6.41
C LEU A 143 15.57 -6.33 -7.50
N GLY A 144 16.09 -5.20 -8.01
CA GLY A 144 17.19 -5.21 -8.98
C GLY A 144 16.83 -5.93 -10.29
N LEU A 145 15.61 -5.71 -10.79
CA LEU A 145 15.11 -6.37 -11.99
C LEU A 145 15.67 -5.79 -13.30
N ASP A 146 16.76 -5.03 -13.27
CA ASP A 146 17.37 -4.44 -14.47
C ASP A 146 17.72 -5.52 -15.52
N GLU A 147 18.26 -6.65 -15.07
CA GLU A 147 18.56 -7.80 -15.94
C GLU A 147 17.31 -8.49 -16.50
N TYR A 148 16.14 -8.26 -15.90
CA TYR A 148 14.85 -8.82 -16.35
C TYR A 148 14.09 -7.88 -17.29
N VAL A 149 14.46 -6.60 -17.39
CA VAL A 149 13.86 -5.64 -18.34
C VAL A 149 13.93 -6.20 -19.76
N ASP A 150 15.10 -6.72 -20.15
CA ASP A 150 15.34 -7.31 -21.48
C ASP A 150 14.49 -8.55 -21.77
N THR A 151 13.88 -9.16 -20.75
CA THR A 151 12.98 -10.31 -20.91
C THR A 151 11.54 -9.91 -21.17
N LEU A 152 11.19 -8.64 -20.94
CA LEU A 152 9.86 -8.09 -21.21
C LEU A 152 9.79 -7.55 -22.65
N PRO A 153 8.63 -7.61 -23.33
CA PRO A 153 8.50 -7.02 -24.66
C PRO A 153 8.67 -5.50 -24.62
N HIS A 154 9.51 -4.94 -25.46
CA HIS A 154 9.65 -3.48 -25.58
C HIS A 154 8.60 -2.90 -26.54
N ILE A 155 7.82 -1.93 -26.06
CA ILE A 155 6.89 -1.14 -26.89
C ILE A 155 7.63 0.04 -27.53
N ALA A 156 8.60 0.60 -26.80
CA ALA A 156 9.52 1.60 -27.32
C ALA A 156 10.93 1.35 -26.73
N GLU A 157 11.90 1.09 -27.60
CA GLU A 157 13.26 0.76 -27.17
C GLU A 157 14.04 1.98 -26.64
N HIS A 158 13.81 3.17 -27.19
CA HIS A 158 14.48 4.39 -26.74
C HIS A 158 13.75 5.67 -27.18
N ILE A 159 13.45 6.51 -26.20
CA ILE A 159 12.88 7.84 -26.35
C ILE A 159 13.82 8.82 -25.63
N PRO A 160 14.50 9.73 -26.36
CA PRO A 160 15.39 10.70 -25.73
C PRO A 160 14.66 11.67 -24.80
N GLY A 161 15.34 12.13 -23.75
CA GLY A 161 14.87 13.21 -22.88
C GLY A 161 14.53 14.47 -23.67
N GLY A 162 13.43 15.11 -23.28
CA GLY A 162 12.83 16.25 -23.98
C GLY A 162 12.10 15.89 -25.28
N LYS A 163 12.03 14.61 -25.67
CA LYS A 163 11.10 14.11 -26.68
C LYS A 163 9.86 13.53 -26.00
N VAL A 164 8.72 13.84 -26.61
CA VAL A 164 7.40 13.46 -26.11
C VAL A 164 6.74 12.51 -27.12
N THR A 165 5.95 11.58 -26.60
CA THR A 165 5.20 10.58 -27.34
C THR A 165 3.82 10.41 -26.71
N GLU A 166 2.87 9.84 -27.46
CA GLU A 166 1.52 9.55 -26.94
C GLU A 166 1.57 8.57 -25.74
N LEU A 167 2.56 7.66 -25.69
CA LEU A 167 2.80 6.76 -24.56
C LEU A 167 3.07 7.51 -23.25
N ASP A 168 3.74 8.67 -23.33
CA ASP A 168 4.02 9.47 -22.14
C ASP A 168 2.76 10.11 -21.57
N GLU A 169 1.87 10.60 -22.44
CA GLU A 169 0.60 11.22 -22.05
C GLU A 169 -0.33 10.17 -21.43
N ASP A 170 -0.48 9.03 -22.08
CA ASP A 170 -1.32 7.92 -21.61
C ASP A 170 -0.81 7.38 -20.26
N TYR A 171 0.51 7.17 -20.15
CA TYR A 171 1.13 6.72 -18.91
C TYR A 171 0.96 7.74 -17.78
N ALA A 172 1.22 9.02 -18.06
CA ALA A 172 1.11 10.08 -17.08
C ALA A 172 -0.32 10.25 -16.56
N PHE A 173 -1.33 10.05 -17.41
CA PHE A 173 -2.72 10.03 -16.98
C PHE A 173 -3.00 8.91 -15.97
N VAL A 174 -2.63 7.67 -16.31
CA VAL A 174 -2.89 6.50 -15.45
C VAL A 174 -2.16 6.60 -14.11
N ILE A 175 -0.87 6.95 -14.14
CA ILE A 175 -0.04 7.07 -12.93
C ILE A 175 -0.41 8.30 -12.10
N GLY A 176 -0.77 9.41 -12.74
CA GLY A 176 -1.31 10.60 -12.10
C GLY A 176 -2.58 10.28 -11.31
N GLU A 177 -3.53 9.57 -11.92
CA GLU A 177 -4.75 9.13 -11.23
C GLU A 177 -4.45 8.18 -10.06
N TYR A 178 -3.57 7.19 -10.27
CA TYR A 178 -3.20 6.21 -9.24
C TYR A 178 -2.59 6.87 -7.99
N TRP A 179 -1.66 7.82 -8.17
CA TRP A 179 -0.98 8.51 -7.06
C TRP A 179 -1.67 9.79 -6.60
N ASN A 180 -2.74 10.22 -7.28
CA ASN A 180 -3.33 11.55 -7.10
C ASN A 180 -2.26 12.66 -7.25
N ILE A 181 -1.48 12.57 -8.32
CA ILE A 181 -0.51 13.57 -8.79
C ILE A 181 -1.09 14.20 -10.06
N ASP A 182 -0.83 15.48 -10.31
CA ASP A 182 -1.24 16.09 -11.57
C ASP A 182 -0.58 15.35 -12.76
N PRO A 183 -1.35 14.82 -13.73
CA PRO A 183 -0.77 14.16 -14.89
C PRO A 183 0.29 15.01 -15.61
N GLU A 184 0.14 16.33 -15.63
CA GLU A 184 1.15 17.22 -16.22
C GLU A 184 2.49 17.13 -15.45
N GLU A 185 2.45 17.04 -14.12
CA GLU A 185 3.64 16.90 -13.27
C GLU A 185 4.34 15.54 -13.52
N VAL A 186 3.55 14.48 -13.71
CA VAL A 186 4.08 13.15 -14.05
C VAL A 186 4.74 13.18 -15.44
N PHE A 187 4.05 13.78 -16.41
CA PHE A 187 4.52 13.90 -17.80
C PHE A 187 5.79 14.73 -17.90
N GLU A 188 5.80 15.94 -17.31
CA GLU A 188 6.97 16.82 -17.30
C GLU A 188 8.18 16.10 -16.70
N TYR A 189 8.03 15.46 -15.54
CA TYR A 189 9.13 14.76 -14.89
C TYR A 189 9.63 13.56 -15.70
N LEU A 190 8.73 12.71 -16.20
CA LEU A 190 9.10 11.51 -16.95
C LEU A 190 9.87 11.86 -18.24
N THR A 191 9.46 12.92 -18.91
CA THR A 191 10.07 13.36 -20.18
C THR A 191 11.44 14.01 -20.00
N GLU A 192 11.90 14.27 -18.78
CA GLU A 192 13.29 14.70 -18.52
C GLU A 192 14.31 13.59 -18.80
N PHE A 193 13.89 12.32 -18.76
CA PHE A 193 14.78 11.17 -18.88
C PHE A 193 14.81 10.58 -20.29
N ASP A 194 15.99 10.06 -20.66
CA ASP A 194 16.10 9.04 -21.70
C ASP A 194 15.41 7.77 -21.17
N ARG A 195 14.42 7.25 -21.90
CA ARG A 195 13.58 6.16 -21.41
C ARG A 195 13.19 5.17 -22.50
N ALA A 196 12.96 3.93 -22.10
CA ALA A 196 12.28 2.90 -22.85
C ALA A 196 10.89 2.65 -22.23
N TYR A 197 10.02 1.97 -22.96
CA TYR A 197 8.78 1.41 -22.42
C TYR A 197 8.78 -0.10 -22.61
N VAL A 198 8.63 -0.81 -21.50
CA VAL A 198 8.39 -2.26 -21.48
C VAL A 198 6.90 -2.53 -21.30
N ASP A 199 6.39 -3.48 -22.07
CA ASP A 199 5.04 -3.99 -21.92
C ASP A 199 4.95 -4.88 -20.69
N THR A 200 3.90 -4.72 -19.90
CA THR A 200 3.67 -5.54 -18.71
C THR A 200 2.19 -5.91 -18.59
N SER A 201 1.91 -6.93 -17.79
CA SER A 201 0.55 -7.36 -17.43
C SER A 201 -0.27 -6.30 -16.68
N LEU A 202 0.36 -5.20 -16.23
CA LEU A 202 -0.31 -4.08 -15.57
C LEU A 202 -0.57 -2.91 -16.52
N LEU A 203 0.50 -2.37 -17.08
CA LEU A 203 0.54 -1.27 -18.03
C LEU A 203 1.96 -1.16 -18.63
N PRO A 204 2.16 -0.46 -19.74
CA PRO A 204 3.50 -0.11 -20.19
C PRO A 204 4.25 0.65 -19.07
N LEU A 205 5.37 0.10 -18.62
CA LEU A 205 6.21 0.75 -17.59
C LEU A 205 7.41 1.42 -18.26
N PRO A 206 7.73 2.67 -17.88
CA PRO A 206 8.97 3.29 -18.31
C PRO A 206 10.15 2.62 -17.61
N TYR A 207 11.23 2.46 -18.35
CA TYR A 207 12.52 2.07 -17.82
C TYR A 207 13.54 3.12 -18.22
N ILE A 208 14.39 3.53 -17.28
CA ILE A 208 15.47 4.49 -17.55
C ILE A 208 16.81 3.83 -17.21
N GLU A 209 17.83 4.06 -18.03
CA GLU A 209 19.19 3.58 -17.75
C GLU A 209 19.90 4.55 -16.78
N ASP A 210 19.36 4.71 -15.58
CA ASP A 210 19.87 5.59 -14.52
C ASP A 210 19.85 4.90 -13.14
N ASP A 211 20.86 4.05 -12.93
CA ASP A 211 21.06 3.26 -11.70
C ASP A 211 21.06 4.14 -10.43
N ASP A 212 21.50 5.39 -10.54
CA ASP A 212 21.64 6.32 -9.43
C ASP A 212 20.27 6.67 -8.81
N HIS A 213 19.22 6.76 -9.62
CA HIS A 213 17.86 7.01 -9.13
C HIS A 213 17.26 5.80 -8.42
N TYR A 214 17.37 4.61 -9.02
CA TYR A 214 16.91 3.36 -8.42
C TYR A 214 17.63 3.06 -7.10
N GLU A 215 18.96 3.25 -7.06
CA GLU A 215 19.75 3.03 -5.85
C GLU A 215 19.35 4.01 -4.71
N ARG A 216 19.00 5.26 -5.04
CA ARG A 216 18.47 6.22 -4.05
C ARG A 216 17.17 5.73 -3.43
N VAL A 217 16.28 5.11 -4.20
CA VAL A 217 15.05 4.51 -3.68
C VAL A 217 15.39 3.35 -2.76
N SER A 218 16.20 2.39 -3.22
CA SER A 218 16.67 1.25 -2.43
C SER A 218 17.23 1.68 -1.07
N ARG A 219 18.19 2.62 -1.07
CA ARG A 219 18.82 3.16 0.14
C ARG A 219 17.83 3.79 1.12
N ARG A 220 16.76 4.43 0.63
CA ARG A 220 15.72 5.05 1.47
C ARG A 220 14.88 4.00 2.20
N PHE A 221 14.61 2.87 1.56
CA PHE A 221 13.82 1.78 2.14
C PHE A 221 14.64 0.84 3.02
N ARG A 222 15.97 0.80 2.85
CA ARG A 222 16.86 0.03 3.74
C ARG A 222 16.74 0.48 5.19
N GLN A 223 16.89 -0.49 6.08
CA GLN A 223 16.94 -0.25 7.52
C GLN A 223 18.38 -0.31 8.03
N VAL A 224 18.60 0.22 9.23
CA VAL A 224 19.90 0.06 9.90
C VAL A 224 20.18 -1.40 10.21
N GLU A 225 21.45 -1.81 10.14
CA GLU A 225 21.87 -3.20 10.32
C GLU A 225 21.32 -3.85 11.60
N GLY A 226 21.31 -3.11 12.73
CA GLY A 226 20.80 -3.61 14.00
C GLY A 226 19.35 -4.09 13.94
N VAL A 227 18.56 -3.57 13.01
CA VAL A 227 17.19 -4.01 12.75
C VAL A 227 17.14 -5.37 12.06
N TYR A 228 18.00 -5.61 11.07
CA TYR A 228 18.05 -6.90 10.37
C TYR A 228 18.57 -8.00 11.28
N ARG A 229 19.49 -7.70 12.20
CA ARG A 229 19.95 -8.65 13.22
C ARG A 229 18.85 -9.11 14.19
N MET A 230 17.81 -8.29 14.38
CA MET A 230 16.64 -8.66 15.19
C MET A 230 15.58 -9.40 14.38
N PHE A 231 15.68 -9.36 13.05
CA PHE A 231 14.78 -10.08 12.15
C PHE A 231 15.10 -11.58 12.20
N ARG A 232 14.07 -12.41 12.10
CA ARG A 232 14.20 -13.87 12.05
C ARG A 232 13.41 -14.38 10.84
N GLY A 233 13.89 -14.02 9.65
CA GLY A 233 13.37 -14.58 8.41
C GLY A 233 13.61 -16.09 8.38
N THR A 234 12.62 -16.84 7.91
CA THR A 234 12.72 -18.29 7.70
C THR A 234 12.14 -18.59 6.32
N SER A 235 12.48 -19.76 5.78
CA SER A 235 11.91 -20.27 4.52
C SER A 235 10.38 -20.21 4.54
N ASP A 236 9.74 -20.71 5.61
CA ASP A 236 8.28 -20.62 5.79
C ASP A 236 7.70 -19.20 5.61
N HIS A 237 8.39 -18.16 6.09
CA HIS A 237 7.93 -16.78 5.92
C HIS A 237 8.05 -16.28 4.48
N ILE A 238 9.12 -16.68 3.78
CA ILE A 238 9.35 -16.32 2.37
C ILE A 238 8.31 -17.00 1.50
N GLN A 239 8.08 -18.30 1.74
CA GLN A 239 7.07 -19.10 1.06
C GLN A 239 5.66 -18.53 1.28
N GLU A 240 5.28 -18.16 2.51
CA GLU A 240 3.96 -17.59 2.80
C GLU A 240 3.71 -16.29 2.00
N VAL A 241 4.70 -15.40 1.93
CA VAL A 241 4.60 -14.13 1.18
C VAL A 241 4.51 -14.41 -0.33
N GLY A 242 5.35 -15.31 -0.84
CA GLY A 242 5.34 -15.69 -2.25
C GLY A 242 4.01 -16.33 -2.68
N GLU A 243 3.51 -17.31 -1.90
CA GLU A 243 2.24 -17.99 -2.18
C GLU A 243 1.03 -17.04 -2.08
N GLU A 244 1.03 -16.11 -1.11
CA GLU A 244 -0.02 -15.09 -1.04
C GLU A 244 -0.02 -14.20 -2.30
N PHE A 245 1.16 -13.80 -2.79
CA PHE A 245 1.28 -13.01 -4.00
C PHE A 245 0.75 -13.76 -5.23
N ILE A 246 1.20 -15.00 -5.45
CA ILE A 246 0.72 -15.83 -6.57
C ILE A 246 -0.79 -16.07 -6.46
N GLY A 247 -1.31 -16.34 -5.27
CA GLY A 247 -2.76 -16.49 -5.07
C GLY A 247 -3.56 -15.25 -5.47
N ARG A 248 -3.00 -14.04 -5.34
CA ARG A 248 -3.62 -12.79 -5.81
C ARG A 248 -3.53 -12.63 -7.32
N ILE A 249 -2.41 -13.02 -7.94
CA ILE A 249 -2.24 -13.06 -9.41
C ILE A 249 -3.27 -14.00 -10.03
N GLU A 250 -3.38 -15.23 -9.51
CA GLU A 250 -4.32 -16.24 -10.00
C GLU A 250 -5.80 -15.81 -9.88
N GLN A 251 -6.10 -14.93 -8.92
CA GLN A 251 -7.44 -14.36 -8.72
C GLN A 251 -7.69 -13.09 -9.53
N ASN A 252 -6.73 -12.66 -10.35
CA ASN A 252 -6.72 -11.38 -11.06
C ASN A 252 -6.97 -10.18 -10.12
N GLN A 253 -6.28 -10.20 -8.97
CA GLN A 253 -6.35 -9.18 -7.91
C GLN A 253 -5.01 -8.48 -7.67
N ALA A 254 -3.99 -8.78 -8.47
CA ALA A 254 -2.69 -8.14 -8.37
C ALA A 254 -2.67 -6.86 -9.21
N GLY A 255 -2.62 -5.71 -8.54
CA GLY A 255 -2.33 -4.42 -9.17
C GLY A 255 -1.02 -3.83 -8.65
N ILE A 256 -0.69 -2.60 -9.04
CA ILE A 256 0.53 -1.89 -8.65
C ILE A 256 0.80 -1.98 -7.13
N ALA A 257 -0.23 -1.76 -6.29
CA ALA A 257 -0.08 -1.82 -4.83
C ALA A 257 0.35 -3.21 -4.31
N THR A 258 -0.14 -4.28 -4.94
CA THR A 258 0.25 -5.66 -4.60
C THR A 258 1.74 -5.88 -4.90
N TYR A 259 2.22 -5.39 -6.04
CA TYR A 259 3.64 -5.44 -6.38
C TYR A 259 4.50 -4.56 -5.47
N GLN A 260 4.04 -3.38 -5.05
CA GLN A 260 4.77 -2.54 -4.10
C GLN A 260 5.02 -3.25 -2.76
N VAL A 261 3.96 -3.84 -2.21
CA VAL A 261 4.00 -4.55 -0.93
C VAL A 261 4.97 -5.72 -1.02
N MET A 262 4.82 -6.54 -2.06
CA MET A 262 5.68 -7.69 -2.30
C MET A 262 7.13 -7.25 -2.48
N SER A 263 7.41 -6.22 -3.29
CA SER A 263 8.78 -5.74 -3.54
C SER A 263 9.44 -5.25 -2.26
N ILE A 264 8.68 -4.58 -1.40
CA ILE A 264 9.14 -4.13 -0.08
C ILE A 264 9.48 -5.32 0.83
N ASP A 265 8.65 -6.37 0.83
CA ASP A 265 8.86 -7.56 1.66
C ASP A 265 10.08 -8.36 1.20
N PHE A 266 10.19 -8.63 -0.11
CA PHE A 266 11.29 -9.37 -0.69
C PHE A 266 12.62 -8.62 -0.59
N ALA A 267 12.64 -7.30 -0.78
CA ALA A 267 13.84 -6.51 -0.53
C ALA A 267 14.28 -6.56 0.94
N ASP A 268 13.34 -6.55 1.90
CA ASP A 268 13.68 -6.73 3.32
C ASP A 268 14.23 -8.14 3.62
N PHE A 269 13.76 -9.17 2.92
CA PHE A 269 14.33 -10.52 3.01
C PHE A 269 15.74 -10.58 2.42
N GLU A 270 15.98 -10.01 1.24
CA GLU A 270 17.30 -9.94 0.62
C GLU A 270 18.30 -9.21 1.53
N TRP A 271 17.94 -8.00 1.98
CA TRP A 271 18.82 -7.23 2.86
C TRP A 271 19.05 -7.92 4.20
N TYR A 272 18.10 -8.69 4.71
CA TYR A 272 18.32 -9.53 5.89
C TYR A 272 19.33 -10.65 5.61
N VAL A 273 19.20 -11.33 4.48
CA VAL A 273 20.09 -12.42 4.10
C VAL A 273 21.50 -11.93 3.83
N ASP A 274 21.66 -10.76 3.21
CA ASP A 274 22.96 -10.08 3.04
C ASP A 274 23.68 -9.88 4.38
N GLN A 275 22.93 -9.57 5.45
CA GLN A 275 23.52 -9.38 6.79
C GLN A 275 23.76 -10.71 7.54
N SER A 276 22.91 -11.71 7.33
CA SER A 276 22.99 -12.99 8.06
C SER A 276 23.93 -14.00 7.42
N GLY A 277 24.18 -13.89 6.10
CA GLY A 277 24.99 -14.82 5.32
C GLY A 277 24.30 -16.16 5.05
N ASP A 278 22.96 -16.22 5.12
CA ASP A 278 22.19 -17.44 4.88
C ASP A 278 21.96 -17.69 3.38
N TYR A 279 22.93 -18.34 2.74
CA TYR A 279 22.89 -18.65 1.31
C TYR A 279 21.71 -19.54 0.89
N VAL A 280 21.12 -20.33 1.80
CA VAL A 280 19.97 -21.17 1.46
C VAL A 280 18.74 -20.31 1.26
N LEU A 281 18.50 -19.38 2.19
CA LEU A 281 17.41 -18.40 2.06
C LEU A 281 17.62 -17.48 0.86
N HIS A 282 18.87 -17.14 0.52
CA HIS A 282 19.16 -16.32 -0.65
C HIS A 282 18.64 -16.93 -1.95
N ASN A 283 18.88 -18.23 -2.16
CA ASN A 283 18.41 -18.93 -3.36
C ASN A 283 16.88 -18.99 -3.41
N GLU A 284 16.23 -19.28 -2.28
CA GLU A 284 14.77 -19.33 -2.20
C GLU A 284 14.13 -17.96 -2.49
N ILE A 285 14.72 -16.89 -1.98
CA ILE A 285 14.31 -15.52 -2.30
C ILE A 285 14.47 -15.26 -3.80
N SER A 286 15.60 -15.63 -4.39
CA SER A 286 15.87 -15.45 -5.81
C SER A 286 14.86 -16.19 -6.69
N ASP A 287 14.51 -17.43 -6.34
CA ASP A 287 13.51 -18.23 -7.05
C ASP A 287 12.12 -17.57 -7.02
N TRP A 288 11.77 -16.91 -5.91
CA TRP A 288 10.53 -16.14 -5.80
C TRP A 288 10.57 -14.83 -6.58
N VAL A 289 11.67 -14.07 -6.48
CA VAL A 289 11.87 -12.83 -7.25
C VAL A 289 11.77 -13.11 -8.75
N GLU A 290 12.33 -14.22 -9.23
CA GLU A 290 12.20 -14.64 -10.62
C GLU A 290 10.73 -14.95 -10.99
N GLN A 291 9.99 -15.68 -10.15
CA GLN A 291 8.56 -15.96 -10.39
C GLN A 291 7.72 -14.67 -10.41
N ILE A 292 8.01 -13.74 -9.52
CA ILE A 292 7.38 -12.42 -9.47
C ILE A 292 7.66 -11.65 -10.75
N ALA A 293 8.92 -11.60 -11.20
CA ALA A 293 9.30 -10.91 -12.42
C ALA A 293 8.58 -11.50 -13.64
N ARG A 294 8.47 -12.83 -13.71
CA ARG A 294 7.73 -13.50 -14.79
C ARG A 294 6.24 -13.15 -14.81
N SER A 295 5.62 -12.96 -13.64
CA SER A 295 4.19 -12.58 -13.55
C SER A 295 3.84 -11.19 -14.12
N LEU A 296 4.86 -10.37 -14.41
CA LEU A 296 4.69 -9.10 -15.14
C LEU A 296 4.63 -9.29 -16.64
N HIS A 297 5.05 -10.44 -17.16
CA HIS A 297 5.11 -10.65 -18.58
C HIS A 297 3.67 -10.67 -19.15
N PRO A 298 3.36 -9.91 -20.22
CA PRO A 298 1.99 -9.79 -20.73
C PRO A 298 1.45 -11.13 -21.27
N ASP A 299 2.32 -11.98 -21.81
CA ASP A 299 1.95 -13.29 -22.37
C ASP A 299 1.88 -14.44 -21.34
N GLU A 300 2.03 -14.19 -20.03
CA GLU A 300 1.76 -15.27 -19.09
C GLU A 300 0.28 -15.65 -19.16
N PRO A 301 -0.06 -16.93 -19.39
CA PRO A 301 -1.44 -17.33 -19.57
C PRO A 301 -2.18 -17.14 -18.25
N THR A 302 -2.89 -16.01 -18.12
CA THR A 302 -4.14 -15.98 -17.36
C THR A 302 -4.99 -17.08 -17.97
N LYS A 303 -5.16 -18.20 -17.24
CA LYS A 303 -5.93 -19.37 -17.70
C LYS A 303 -7.18 -18.89 -18.44
N ASP A 304 -7.23 -19.21 -19.73
CA ASP A 304 -8.27 -18.89 -20.72
C ASP A 304 -9.62 -18.52 -20.06
N ILE A 305 -9.90 -17.23 -19.98
CA ILE A 305 -11.28 -16.76 -19.90
C ILE A 305 -11.72 -16.63 -21.35
N ASP A 306 -12.77 -17.37 -21.69
CA ASP A 306 -13.42 -17.40 -22.99
C ASP A 306 -13.60 -15.97 -23.55
N ASP A 307 -12.98 -15.69 -24.70
CA ASP A 307 -12.99 -14.40 -25.47
C ASP A 307 -14.41 -13.88 -25.79
N SER A 308 -15.46 -14.64 -25.44
CA SER A 308 -16.85 -14.21 -25.53
C SER A 308 -17.27 -13.23 -24.41
N THR A 309 -16.44 -13.03 -23.38
CA THR A 309 -16.76 -12.22 -22.19
C THR A 309 -16.18 -10.81 -22.18
N GLU A 310 -15.20 -10.49 -23.04
CA GLU A 310 -14.49 -9.20 -23.03
C GLU A 310 -15.41 -8.01 -23.38
N ASP A 311 -16.25 -8.15 -24.41
CA ASP A 311 -17.28 -7.17 -24.78
C ASP A 311 -18.35 -7.00 -23.68
N THR A 312 -18.60 -8.06 -22.91
CA THR A 312 -19.59 -8.05 -21.82
C THR A 312 -19.01 -7.38 -20.57
N GLU A 313 -17.72 -7.57 -20.31
CA GLU A 313 -17.03 -6.98 -19.16
C GLU A 313 -16.80 -5.48 -19.33
N ILE A 314 -16.45 -5.01 -20.55
CA ILE A 314 -16.34 -3.58 -20.86
C ILE A 314 -17.69 -2.87 -20.64
N ASN A 315 -18.78 -3.45 -21.16
CA ASN A 315 -20.13 -2.91 -20.98
C ASN A 315 -20.57 -2.92 -19.50
N LEU A 316 -20.24 -3.99 -18.77
CA LEU A 316 -20.54 -4.09 -17.35
C LEU A 316 -19.76 -3.06 -16.52
N ARG A 317 -18.48 -2.81 -16.85
CA ARG A 317 -17.64 -1.81 -16.18
C ARG A 317 -18.22 -0.40 -16.32
N ASP A 318 -18.58 0.00 -17.53
CA ASP A 318 -19.10 1.35 -17.80
C ASP A 318 -20.43 1.60 -17.08
N GLU A 319 -21.33 0.62 -17.09
CA GLU A 319 -22.62 0.69 -16.40
C GLU A 319 -22.47 0.69 -14.86
N ILE A 320 -21.54 -0.10 -14.32
CA ILE A 320 -21.21 -0.08 -12.89
C ILE A 320 -20.68 1.30 -12.48
N GLN A 321 -19.80 1.91 -13.29
CA GLN A 321 -19.28 3.25 -12.99
C GLN A 321 -20.37 4.32 -13.05
N LEU A 322 -21.31 4.22 -14.01
CA LEU A 322 -22.47 5.11 -14.09
C LEU A 322 -23.33 5.03 -12.81
N ILE A 323 -23.64 3.82 -12.34
CA ILE A 323 -24.44 3.58 -11.13
C ILE A 323 -23.73 4.09 -9.86
N LEU A 324 -22.40 3.94 -9.79
CA LEU A 324 -21.60 4.33 -8.63
C LEU A 324 -21.37 5.85 -8.50
N SER A 325 -21.69 6.63 -9.52
CA SER A 325 -21.55 8.09 -9.52
C SER A 325 -22.49 8.80 -8.53
N GLU A 326 -23.59 8.14 -8.14
CA GLU A 326 -24.66 8.76 -7.37
C GLU A 326 -24.56 8.54 -5.85
N LYS A 327 -24.21 7.32 -5.38
CA LYS A 327 -24.19 6.94 -3.94
C LYS A 327 -23.33 5.71 -3.64
N HIS A 328 -23.05 5.48 -2.35
CA HIS A 328 -22.53 4.21 -1.84
C HIS A 328 -23.50 3.06 -2.13
N ARG A 329 -22.99 1.96 -2.69
CA ARG A 329 -23.81 0.81 -3.08
C ARG A 329 -23.11 -0.52 -2.79
N THR A 330 -23.87 -1.54 -2.45
CA THR A 330 -23.40 -2.93 -2.36
C THR A 330 -23.42 -3.59 -3.74
N PRO A 331 -22.67 -4.69 -3.95
CA PRO A 331 -22.73 -5.44 -5.22
C PRO A 331 -24.15 -5.91 -5.57
N ALA A 332 -24.98 -6.21 -4.57
CA ALA A 332 -26.36 -6.63 -4.78
C ALA A 332 -27.26 -5.49 -5.27
N GLU A 333 -27.08 -4.27 -4.74
CA GLU A 333 -27.83 -3.09 -5.18
C GLU A 333 -27.41 -2.67 -6.59
N ILE A 334 -26.11 -2.75 -6.91
CA ILE A 334 -25.60 -2.45 -8.24
C ILE A 334 -26.16 -3.44 -9.26
N TYR A 335 -26.14 -4.74 -8.96
CA TYR A 335 -26.72 -5.77 -9.81
C TYR A 335 -28.21 -5.51 -10.10
N GLU A 336 -28.98 -5.03 -9.12
CA GLU A 336 -30.41 -4.74 -9.28
C GLU A 336 -30.69 -3.48 -10.12
N GLU A 337 -29.73 -2.56 -10.20
CA GLU A 337 -29.80 -1.31 -10.98
C GLU A 337 -29.26 -1.45 -12.42
N LEU A 338 -28.58 -2.55 -12.75
CA LEU A 338 -28.09 -2.82 -14.12
C LEU A 338 -29.23 -2.95 -15.15
N PRO A 339 -29.01 -2.58 -16.43
CA PRO A 339 -29.91 -2.89 -17.53
C PRO A 339 -30.27 -4.39 -17.59
N ARG A 340 -31.53 -4.70 -17.95
CA ARG A 340 -32.07 -6.08 -17.92
C ARG A 340 -31.29 -7.06 -18.80
N ASP A 341 -30.84 -6.59 -19.94
CA ASP A 341 -29.99 -7.30 -20.88
C ASP A 341 -28.64 -7.69 -20.27
N ILE A 342 -28.05 -6.81 -19.45
CA ILE A 342 -26.82 -7.10 -18.71
C ILE A 342 -27.11 -8.05 -17.53
N GLN A 343 -28.20 -7.84 -16.78
CA GLN A 343 -28.61 -8.75 -15.68
C GLN A 343 -28.86 -10.18 -16.15
N LEU A 344 -29.27 -10.38 -17.42
CA LEU A 344 -29.51 -11.69 -18.01
C LEU A 344 -28.21 -12.40 -18.45
N GLY A 345 -27.12 -11.64 -18.64
CA GLY A 345 -25.81 -12.13 -19.07
C GLY A 345 -24.73 -12.12 -17.98
N THR A 346 -25.02 -11.59 -16.79
CA THR A 346 -24.07 -11.52 -15.66
C THR A 346 -24.67 -12.03 -14.35
N ASP A 347 -23.83 -12.30 -13.35
CA ASP A 347 -24.26 -12.63 -11.99
C ASP A 347 -23.69 -11.68 -10.91
N LYS A 348 -24.18 -11.84 -9.67
CA LYS A 348 -23.77 -11.00 -8.53
C LYS A 348 -22.29 -11.18 -8.15
N SER A 349 -21.69 -12.32 -8.47
CA SER A 349 -20.27 -12.60 -8.24
C SER A 349 -19.39 -11.83 -9.22
N GLU A 350 -19.79 -11.77 -10.49
CA GLU A 350 -19.10 -11.03 -11.54
C GLU A 350 -19.13 -9.53 -11.28
N VAL A 351 -20.29 -8.98 -10.91
CA VAL A 351 -20.40 -7.57 -10.45
C VAL A 351 -19.45 -7.31 -9.28
N LYS A 352 -19.38 -8.23 -8.30
CA LYS A 352 -18.43 -8.09 -7.18
C LYS A 352 -16.98 -8.14 -7.66
N ALA A 353 -16.62 -9.03 -8.58
CA ALA A 353 -15.26 -9.15 -9.10
C ALA A 353 -14.83 -7.86 -9.82
N VAL A 354 -15.69 -7.29 -10.67
CA VAL A 354 -15.42 -6.01 -11.35
C VAL A 354 -15.27 -4.87 -10.35
N LEU A 355 -16.11 -4.81 -9.31
CA LEU A 355 -16.00 -3.82 -8.24
C LEU A 355 -14.71 -3.94 -7.43
N GLU A 356 -14.27 -5.16 -7.14
CA GLU A 356 -12.99 -5.39 -6.45
C GLU A 356 -11.81 -4.98 -7.35
N ARG A 357 -11.84 -5.31 -8.65
CA ARG A 357 -10.82 -4.84 -9.62
C ARG A 357 -10.77 -3.31 -9.69
N LEU A 358 -11.91 -2.65 -9.87
CA LEU A 358 -12.01 -1.19 -9.90
C LEU A 358 -11.59 -0.53 -8.58
N ALA A 359 -11.83 -1.19 -7.44
CA ALA A 359 -11.37 -0.70 -6.14
C ALA A 359 -9.86 -0.84 -5.99
N ASN A 360 -9.29 -1.93 -6.50
CA ASN A 360 -7.85 -2.21 -6.47
C ASN A 360 -7.07 -1.30 -7.44
N THR A 361 -7.68 -0.83 -8.53
CA THR A 361 -7.10 0.18 -9.43
C THR A 361 -7.27 1.61 -8.92
N GLY A 362 -8.00 1.83 -7.80
CA GLY A 362 -8.24 3.14 -7.22
C GLY A 362 -9.34 3.96 -7.90
N VAL A 363 -9.94 3.46 -8.99
CA VAL A 363 -11.03 4.10 -9.75
C VAL A 363 -12.28 4.29 -8.86
N ILE A 364 -12.54 3.32 -7.98
CA ILE A 364 -13.61 3.41 -6.98
C ILE A 364 -13.06 3.12 -5.59
N SER A 365 -13.78 3.52 -4.55
CA SER A 365 -13.40 3.26 -3.16
C SER A 365 -14.31 2.21 -2.53
N LYS A 366 -13.70 1.32 -1.75
CA LYS A 366 -14.38 0.25 -1.02
C LYS A 366 -14.41 0.58 0.47
N LYS A 367 -15.60 0.49 1.08
CA LYS A 367 -15.81 0.73 2.51
C LYS A 367 -16.56 -0.44 3.14
N ASN A 368 -16.05 -0.93 4.27
CA ASN A 368 -16.73 -1.94 5.06
C ASN A 368 -17.70 -1.27 6.05
N GLU A 369 -19.00 -1.54 5.91
CA GLU A 369 -20.01 -1.15 6.88
C GLU A 369 -20.79 -2.38 7.36
N LYS A 370 -20.73 -2.67 8.66
CA LYS A 370 -21.50 -3.75 9.33
C LYS A 370 -21.38 -5.11 8.62
N SER A 371 -20.17 -5.48 8.23
CA SER A 371 -19.86 -6.75 7.54
C SER A 371 -20.36 -6.84 6.10
N THR A 372 -20.68 -5.71 5.47
CA THR A 372 -21.03 -5.61 4.06
C THR A 372 -20.15 -4.58 3.37
N PHE A 373 -19.58 -4.95 2.23
CA PHE A 373 -18.77 -4.04 1.41
C PHE A 373 -19.66 -3.13 0.57
N HIS A 374 -19.39 -1.84 0.65
CA HIS A 374 -20.00 -0.81 -0.17
C HIS A 374 -18.93 -0.15 -1.04
N TYR A 375 -19.29 0.11 -2.29
CA TYR A 375 -18.46 0.72 -3.31
C TYR A 375 -19.03 2.09 -3.68
N PHE A 376 -18.17 3.01 -4.09
CA PHE A 376 -18.55 4.35 -4.52
C PHE A 376 -17.46 4.98 -5.38
N GLN A 377 -17.86 5.80 -6.34
CA GLN A 377 -16.92 6.61 -7.11
C GLN A 377 -16.39 7.75 -6.21
N ARG A 378 -15.08 8.03 -6.24
CA ARG A 378 -14.54 9.20 -5.53
C ARG A 378 -15.10 10.46 -6.21
N GLN A 379 -16.08 11.11 -5.59
CA GLN A 379 -16.39 12.48 -5.95
C GLN A 379 -15.17 13.33 -5.57
N GLY A 380 -14.52 13.93 -6.57
CA GLY A 380 -13.46 14.89 -6.35
C GLY A 380 -13.91 15.89 -5.30
N LYS A 381 -13.08 16.11 -4.27
CA LYS A 381 -13.29 17.24 -3.37
C LYS A 381 -13.19 18.50 -4.23
N THR A 382 -14.33 19.07 -4.59
CA THR A 382 -14.39 20.51 -4.79
C THR A 382 -14.03 21.14 -3.44
N TRP A 383 -12.85 21.75 -3.41
CA TRP A 383 -12.43 22.59 -2.30
C TRP A 383 -13.32 23.83 -2.29
N GLU A 384 -14.12 23.98 -1.24
CA GLU A 384 -14.56 25.28 -0.70
C GLU A 384 -14.03 25.42 0.73
#